data_AF-A0A352W7H0-F1
#
_entry.id   AF-A0A352W7H0-F1
#
_cell.length_a   1.000
_cell.length_b   1.000
_cell.length_c   1.000
_cell.angle_alpha   90.00
_cell.angle_beta   90.00
_cell.angle_gamma   90.00
#
_symmetry.space_group_name_H-M   'P 1'
#
loop_
_entity.id
_entity.type
_entity.pdbx_description
1 polymer ?
#
loop_
_entity_poly.entity_id
_entity_poly.type
_entity_poly.pdbx_seq_one_letter_code
_entity_poly.pdbx_strand_id
1 'polypeptide(L)' 'LTGRENLIMIARLWHLTNSRQVAADLLSRFGLSDAADRRVSTYSGGMRRRLDIAMSLIGKP' A
#
# COMPACT_ATOMS: atom_id res chain seq x y z
N LEU A 1 -7.15 -9.07 2.46
CA LEU A 1 -6.18 -8.40 1.56
C LEU A 1 -4.85 -8.24 2.28
N THR A 2 -3.75 -8.46 1.56
CA THR A 2 -2.39 -8.09 1.98
C THR A 2 -2.18 -6.58 1.82
N GLY A 3 -1.10 -6.03 2.39
CA GLY A 3 -0.77 -4.62 2.18
C GLY A 3 -0.57 -4.28 0.70
N ARG A 4 0.07 -5.19 -0.05
CA ARG A 4 0.27 -5.06 -1.49
C ARG A 4 -1.05 -5.08 -2.27
N GLU A 5 -1.90 -6.07 -2.01
CA GLU A 5 -3.20 -6.19 -2.68
C GLU A 5 -4.08 -4.96 -2.42
N ASN A 6 -4.04 -4.44 -1.19
CA ASN A 6 -4.80 -3.25 -0.82
C ASN A 6 -4.36 -2.02 -1.63
N LEU A 7 -3.05 -1.72 -1.67
CA LEU A 7 -2.55 -0.58 -2.45
C LEU A 7 -2.76 -0.74 -3.96
N ILE A 8 -2.63 -1.95 -4.51
CA ILE A 8 -2.93 -2.20 -5.93
C ILE A 8 -4.41 -1.95 -6.22
N MET A 9 -5.31 -2.40 -5.34
CA MET A 9 -6.75 -2.16 -5.48
C MET A 9 -7.05 -0.66 -5.50
N ILE A 10 -6.52 0.10 -4.54
CA ILE A 10 -6.71 1.55 -4.49
C ILE A 10 -6.10 2.23 -5.73
N ALA A 11 -4.88 1.88 -6.14
CA ALA A 11 -4.26 2.44 -7.34
C ALA A 11 -5.07 2.18 -8.62
N ARG A 12 -5.72 1.01 -8.73
CA ARG A 12 -6.64 0.70 -9.84
C ARG A 12 -7.92 1.52 -9.80
N LEU A 13 -8.47 1.76 -8.62
CA LEU A 13 -9.63 2.66 -8.45
C LEU A 13 -9.30 4.10 -8.87
N TRP A 14 -8.04 4.49 -8.79
CA TRP A 14 -7.51 5.77 -9.28
C TRP A 14 -7.06 5.73 -10.75
N HIS A 15 -7.40 4.66 -11.48
CA HIS A 15 -7.06 4.47 -12.89
C HIS A 15 -5.55 4.52 -13.21
N LEU A 16 -4.69 4.22 -12.23
CA LEU A 16 -3.24 4.19 -12.44
C LEU A 16 -2.85 2.93 -13.22
N THR A 17 -2.27 3.13 -14.42
CA THR A 17 -1.80 2.04 -15.30
C THR A 17 -0.63 1.27 -14.69
N ASN A 18 0.18 1.93 -13.86
CA ASN A 18 1.33 1.38 -13.14
C ASN A 18 1.02 0.97 -11.68
N SER A 19 -0.23 0.59 -11.38
CA SER A 19 -0.71 0.24 -10.03
C SER A 19 0.20 -0.69 -9.20
N ARG A 20 0.83 -1.69 -9.82
CA ARG A 20 1.77 -2.60 -9.14
C ARG A 20 3.06 -1.91 -8.69
N GLN A 21 3.60 -1.04 -9.53
CA GLN A 21 4.82 -0.31 -9.23
C GLN A 21 4.55 0.75 -8.16
N VAL A 22 3.46 1.50 -8.28
CA VAL A 22 3.01 2.47 -7.27
C VAL A 22 2.85 1.81 -5.89
N ALA A 23 2.21 0.63 -5.84
CA ALA A 23 2.07 -0.11 -4.59
C ALA A 23 3.43 -0.54 -4.00
N ALA A 24 4.37 -1.01 -4.83
CA ALA A 24 5.70 -1.40 -4.38
C ALA A 24 6.50 -0.19 -3.84
N ASP A 25 6.45 0.94 -4.55
CA ASP A 25 7.15 2.17 -4.16
C ASP A 25 6.60 2.72 -2.84
N LEU A 26 5.29 2.71 -2.66
CA LEU A 26 4.65 3.13 -1.41
C LEU A 26 4.99 2.20 -0.25
N LEU A 27 4.98 0.88 -0.45
CA LEU A 27 5.39 -0.06 0.59
C LEU A 27 6.85 0.15 1.01
N SER A 28 7.73 0.41 0.05
CA SER A 28 9.14 0.74 0.31
C SER A 28 9.27 2.05 1.09
N ARG A 29 8.66 3.13 0.59
CA ARG A 29 8.69 4.46 1.22
C ARG A 29 8.20 4.47 2.66
N PHE A 30 7.24 3.61 3.00
CA PHE A 30 6.64 3.53 4.34
C PHE A 30 7.18 2.38 5.20
N GLY A 31 8.26 1.70 4.77
CA GLY A 31 8.89 0.64 5.56
C GLY A 31 7.94 -0.54 5.82
N LEU A 32 7.23 -0.98 4.79
CA LEU A 32 6.27 -2.08 4.82
C LEU A 32 6.60 -3.20 3.83
N SER A 33 7.73 -3.11 3.10
CA SER A 33 8.15 -4.10 2.10
C SER A 33 8.18 -5.53 2.66
N ASP A 34 8.79 -5.74 3.83
CA ASP A 34 8.93 -7.08 4.44
C ASP A 34 7.59 -7.67 4.89
N ALA A 35 6.57 -6.82 5.03
CA ALA A 35 5.22 -7.23 5.41
C ALA A 35 4.22 -7.17 4.25
N ALA A 36 4.67 -6.82 3.03
CA ALA A 36 3.81 -6.53 1.89
C ALA A 36 2.78 -7.63 1.60
N ASP A 37 3.19 -8.88 1.76
CA ASP A 37 2.40 -10.08 1.45
C ASP A 37 1.72 -10.69 2.69
N ARG A 38 1.86 -10.05 3.86
CA ARG A 38 1.11 -10.40 5.07
C ARG A 38 -0.28 -9.76 5.02
N ARG A 39 -1.28 -10.45 5.58
CA ARG A 39 -2.64 -9.89 5.72
C ARG A 39 -2.61 -8.63 6.58
N VAL A 40 -3.30 -7.58 6.15
CA VAL A 40 -3.38 -6.29 6.88
C VAL A 40 -3.97 -6.47 8.29
N SER A 41 -4.83 -7.47 8.50
CA SER A 41 -5.33 -7.81 9.84
C SER A 41 -4.21 -8.20 10.82
N THR A 42 -3.07 -8.69 10.35
CA THR A 42 -1.90 -9.06 11.15
C THR A 42 -0.91 -7.91 11.38
N TYR A 43 -1.16 -6.74 10.81
CA TYR A 43 -0.32 -5.56 11.00
C TYR A 43 -0.51 -5.03 12.42
N SER A 44 0.59 -4.58 13.04
CA SER A 44 0.54 -3.78 14.27
C SER A 44 -0.19 -2.45 14.02
N GLY A 45 -0.61 -1.77 15.08
CA GLY A 45 -1.26 -0.46 14.96
C GLY A 45 -0.42 0.56 14.17
N GLY A 46 0.89 0.60 14.42
CA GLY A 46 1.81 1.48 13.69
C GLY A 46 1.93 1.11 12.20
N MET A 47 1.94 -0.18 11.86
CA MET A 47 1.97 -0.62 10.46
C MET A 47 0.67 -0.28 9.72
N ARG A 48 -0.49 -0.45 10.37
CA ARG A 48 -1.79 -0.04 9.80
C ARG A 48 -1.81 1.46 9.55
N ARG A 49 -1.36 2.27 10.52
CA ARG A 49 -1.27 3.73 10.36
C ARG A 49 -0.38 4.13 9.19
N ARG A 50 0.78 3.49 9.01
CA ARG A 50 1.65 3.75 7.85
C ARG A 50 1.00 3.34 6.53
N LEU A 51 0.28 2.22 6.49
CA LEU A 51 -0.46 1.79 5.31
C LEU A 51 -1.60 2.78 4.96
N ASP A 52 -2.32 3.30 5.95
CA ASP A 52 -3.36 4.30 5.75
C ASP A 52 -2.81 5.60 5.17
N ILE A 53 -1.65 6.06 5.69
CA ILE A 53 -0.96 7.22 5.14
C ILE A 53 -0.54 6.94 3.69
N ALA A 54 0.03 5.76 3.41
CA ALA A 54 0.41 5.37 2.05
C ALA A 54 -0.79 5.38 1.08
N MET A 55 -1.94 4.84 1.49
CA MET A 55 -3.18 4.87 0.71
C MET A 55 -3.63 6.31 0.40
N SER A 56 -3.49 7.25 1.35
CA SER A 56 -3.87 8.65 1.16
C SER A 56 -3.00 9.45 0.19
N LEU A 57 -1.86 8.88 -0.22
CA LEU A 57 -0.90 9.47 -1.15
C LEU A 57 -0.94 8.82 -2.55
N ILE A 58 -1.77 7.80 -2.75
CA ILE A 58 -1.98 7.23 -4.09
C ILE A 58 -2.57 8.30 -5.01
N GLY A 59 -2.02 8.41 -6.23
CA GLY A 59 -2.55 9.28 -7.28
C GLY A 59 -2.33 10.78 -7.05
N LYS A 60 -1.60 11.17 -6.00
CA LYS A 60 -1.07 12.53 -5.88
C LYS A 60 0.23 12.61 -6.71
N PRO A 61 0.35 13.57 -7.66
CA PRO A 61 1.58 13.79 -8.42
C PRO A 61 2.77 14.12 -7.52
#